data_AF-A0A553ZSC6-F1
#
_entry.id   AF-A0A553ZSC6-F1
#
_cell.length_a   1.000
_cell.length_b   1.000
_cell.length_c   1.000
_cell.angle_alpha   90.00
_cell.angle_beta   90.00
_cell.angle_gamma   90.00
#
_symmetry.space_group_name_H-M   'P 1'
#
loop_
_entity.id
_entity.type
_entity.pdbx_description
1 polymer ?
#
loop_
_entity_poly.entity_id
_entity_poly.type
_entity_poly.pdbx_seq_one_letter_code
_entity_poly.pdbx_strand_id
1 'polypeptide(L)' 'MLTVPGLCWLCRMPLALGHWGICSVCSRATRTDKTLCPQCGLPATHSHLPCGRCLQKPPPWQRLVTV' A
#
# COMPACT_ATOMS: atom_id res chain seq x y z
N MET A 1 -9.67 -21.61 -26.46
CA MET A 1 -8.76 -20.56 -25.98
C MET A 1 -9.57 -19.54 -25.19
N LEU A 2 -9.83 -19.80 -23.90
CA LEU A 2 -10.47 -18.82 -23.02
C LEU A 2 -9.42 -17.79 -22.64
N THR A 3 -9.32 -16.70 -23.39
CA THR A 3 -8.68 -15.48 -22.90
C THR A 3 -9.59 -14.92 -21.80
N VAL A 4 -9.51 -15.46 -20.58
CA VAL A 4 -9.98 -14.72 -19.41
C VAL A 4 -9.20 -13.42 -19.45
N PRO A 5 -9.84 -12.26 -19.71
CA PRO A 5 -9.10 -11.03 -19.78
C PRO A 5 -8.52 -10.84 -18.38
N GLY A 6 -7.20 -10.92 -18.27
CA GLY A 6 -6.51 -10.57 -17.06
C GLY A 6 -6.67 -9.08 -16.86
N LEU A 7 -7.79 -8.67 -16.30
CA LEU A 7 -8.07 -7.28 -16.03
C LEU A 7 -7.31 -6.86 -14.78
N CYS A 8 -6.87 -5.61 -14.75
CA CYS A 8 -6.23 -5.06 -13.58
C CYS A 8 -7.25 -5.03 -12.44
N TRP A 9 -6.87 -5.53 -11.27
CA TRP A 9 -7.70 -5.47 -10.07
C TRP A 9 -8.08 -4.03 -9.68
N LEU A 10 -7.21 -3.05 -9.96
CA LEU A 10 -7.45 -1.66 -9.59
C LEU A 10 -8.18 -0.86 -10.68
N CYS A 11 -7.65 -0.83 -11.90
CA CYS A 11 -8.18 0.05 -12.96
C CYS A 11 -9.07 -0.67 -13.98
N ARG A 12 -9.27 -1.99 -13.85
CA ARG A 12 -10.09 -2.81 -14.77
C ARG A 12 -9.66 -2.76 -16.25
N MET A 13 -8.48 -2.22 -16.56
CA MET A 13 -7.90 -2.24 -17.91
C MET A 13 -7.31 -3.63 -18.25
N PRO A 14 -7.28 -4.03 -19.53
CA PRO A 14 -6.72 -5.31 -19.96
C PRO A 14 -5.20 -5.35 -19.73
N LEU A 15 -4.69 -6.39 -19.05
CA LEU A 15 -3.26 -6.67 -18.96
C LEU A 15 -2.83 -7.51 -20.14
N ALA A 16 -1.63 -7.21 -20.65
CA ALA A 16 -0.92 -8.08 -21.57
C ALA A 16 -0.54 -9.44 -20.93
N LEU A 17 -0.33 -9.47 -19.61
CA LEU A 17 0.00 -10.65 -18.83
C LEU A 17 -1.00 -10.83 -17.68
N GLY A 18 -2.02 -11.66 -17.90
CA GLY A 18 -3.14 -11.79 -16.95
C GLY A 18 -2.81 -12.42 -15.60
N HIS A 19 -1.68 -13.11 -15.48
CA HIS A 19 -1.24 -13.75 -14.23
C HIS A 19 -0.71 -12.76 -13.18
N TRP A 20 -0.40 -11.51 -13.56
CA TRP A 20 0.10 -10.48 -12.63
C TRP A 20 -1.00 -9.78 -11.84
N GLY A 21 -2.24 -9.76 -12.34
CA GLY A 21 -3.40 -9.14 -11.68
C GLY A 21 -3.39 -7.61 -11.55
N ILE A 22 -2.22 -6.95 -11.62
CA ILE A 22 -2.04 -5.49 -11.50
C ILE A 22 -1.22 -4.98 -12.68
N CYS A 23 -1.73 -3.97 -13.41
CA CYS A 23 -1.01 -3.39 -14.55
C CYS A 23 0.22 -2.59 -14.10
N SER A 24 1.20 -2.40 -14.98
CA SER A 24 2.43 -1.64 -14.68
C SER A 24 2.16 -0.22 -14.19
N VAL A 25 1.11 0.44 -14.69
CA VAL A 25 0.67 1.77 -14.26
C VAL A 25 0.18 1.75 -12.81
N CYS A 26 -0.75 0.85 -12.46
CA CYS A 26 -1.22 0.70 -11.08
C CYS A 26 -0.11 0.23 -10.16
N SER A 27 0.77 -0.66 -10.62
CA SER A 27 1.92 -1.15 -9.88
C SER A 27 2.98 -0.05 -9.63
N ARG A 28 3.10 0.91 -10.55
CA ARG A 28 3.96 2.09 -10.39
C ARG A 28 3.31 3.13 -9.48
N ALA A 29 1.99 3.30 -9.58
CA ALA A 29 1.20 4.18 -8.72
C ALA A 29 1.13 3.70 -7.26
N THR A 30 1.12 2.39 -7.02
CA THR A 30 1.25 1.81 -5.67
C THR A 30 2.68 1.86 -5.15
N ARG A 31 3.66 1.78 -6.07
CA ARG A 31 5.08 2.03 -5.78
C ARG A 31 5.41 3.49 -5.58
N THR A 32 4.53 4.43 -5.94
CA THR A 32 4.72 5.83 -5.58
C THR A 32 4.75 5.86 -4.06
N ASP A 33 5.96 6.11 -3.57
CA ASP A 33 6.41 6.21 -2.20
C ASP A 33 5.37 6.91 -1.35
N LYS A 34 4.38 6.15 -0.88
CA LYS A 34 3.51 6.62 0.16
C LYS A 34 4.41 6.61 1.36
N THR A 35 4.93 7.77 1.71
CA THR A 35 5.56 8.00 3.00
C THR A 35 4.64 7.43 4.05
N LEU A 36 5.00 6.28 4.62
CA LEU A 36 4.21 5.62 5.66
C LEU A 36 4.71 6.12 7.01
N CYS A 37 3.80 6.26 7.97
CA CYS A 37 4.17 6.53 9.34
C CYS A 37 4.99 5.35 9.89
N PRO A 38 6.18 5.58 10.46
CA PRO A 38 7.00 4.50 11.04
C PRO A 38 6.32 3.84 12.24
N GLN A 39 5.36 4.52 12.87
CA GLN A 39 4.60 4.00 14.00
C GLN A 39 3.26 3.37 13.65
N CYS A 40 2.63 3.62 12.50
CA CYS A 40 1.32 3.00 12.23
C CYS A 40 1.13 2.42 10.84
N GLY A 41 2.11 2.58 9.94
CA GLY A 41 2.06 2.06 8.58
C GLY A 41 0.99 2.72 7.69
N LEU A 42 0.31 3.77 8.18
CA LEU A 42 -0.64 4.54 7.39
C LEU A 42 0.08 5.63 6.57
N PRO A 43 -0.51 6.08 5.45
CA PRO A 43 0.03 7.22 4.69
C PRO A 43 0.20 8.45 5.60
N ALA A 44 1.41 8.98 5.64
CA ALA A 44 1.84 10.12 6.42
C ALA A 44 2.64 11.08 5.53
N THR A 45 2.78 12.34 5.92
CA THR A 45 3.52 13.34 5.13
C THR A 45 5.04 13.11 5.17
N HIS A 46 5.54 12.46 6.21
CA HIS A 46 6.95 12.22 6.43
C HIS A 46 7.19 10.75 6.77
N SER A 47 8.20 10.14 6.17
CA SER A 47 8.62 8.76 6.44
C SER A 47 9.34 8.58 7.77
N HIS A 48 9.98 9.64 8.29
CA HIS A 48 10.79 9.60 9.52
C HIS A 48 10.07 10.16 10.74
N LEU A 49 8.95 10.89 10.56
CA LEU A 49 8.21 11.49 11.67
C LEU A 49 6.92 10.73 11.93
N PRO A 50 6.54 10.53 13.20
CA PRO A 50 5.25 9.96 13.53
C PRO A 50 4.13 10.90 13.04
N CYS A 51 3.07 10.31 12.47
CA CYS A 51 1.93 11.08 12.01
C CYS A 51 1.17 11.69 13.20
N GLY A 52 0.39 12.76 12.96
CA GLY A 52 -0.36 13.45 14.01
C GLY A 52 -1.27 12.52 14.84
N ARG A 53 -1.78 11.43 14.24
CA ARG A 53 -2.53 10.40 14.96
C ARG A 53 -1.67 9.66 15.98
N CYS A 54 -0.46 9.26 15.62
CA CYS A 54 0.45 8.56 16.55
C CYS A 54 0.96 9.49 17.64
N LEU A 55 1.14 10.78 17.33
CA LEU A 55 1.49 11.81 18.32
C LEU A 55 0.38 12.03 19.35
N GLN A 56 -0.89 12.02 18.93
CA GLN A 56 -2.04 12.17 19.85
C GLN A 56 -2.39 10.87 20.58
N LYS A 57 -2.30 9.74 19.88
CA LYS A 57 -2.68 8.42 20.39
C LYS A 57 -1.74 7.36 19.80
N PRO A 58 -0.81 6.81 20.61
CA PRO A 58 0.10 5.80 20.12
C PRO A 58 -0.65 4.54 19.64
N PRO A 59 -0.14 3.82 18.63
CA PRO A 59 -0.76 2.61 18.12
C PRO A 59 -0.82 1.52 19.19
N PRO A 60 -1.88 0.70 19.20
CA PRO A 60 -2.09 -0.30 20.25
C PRO A 60 -0.96 -1.34 20.32
N TRP A 61 -0.37 -1.68 19.17
CA TRP A 61 0.74 -2.63 19.11
C TRP A 61 2.07 -2.08 19.63
N GLN A 62 2.24 -0.76 19.74
CA GLN A 62 3.44 -0.18 20.37
C GLN A 62 3.55 -0.57 21.85
N ARG A 63 2.41 -0.93 22.47
CA ARG A 63 2.34 -1.44 23.85
C ARG A 63 2.59 -2.95 23.95
N LEU A 64 2.66 -3.66 22.82
CA LEU A 64 2.99 -5.08 22.77
C LEU A 64 4.52 -5.23 22.80
N VAL A 65 5.13 -4.93 23.94
CA VAL A 65 6.53 -5.29 24.22
C VAL A 65 6.49 -6.62 24.95
N THR A 66 6.96 -7.68 24.31
CA THR A 66 7.28 -8.96 24.97
C THR A 66 8.77 -8.94 25.31
N VAL A 67 9.10 -9.25 26.57
CA VAL A 67 10.47 -9.45 27.06
C VAL A 67 10.90 -10.90 26.92
#